data_AF-A0A538B7I6-F1
#
_entry.id   AF-A0A538B7I6-F1
#
_cell.length_a   1.000
_cell.length_b   1.000
_cell.length_c   1.000
_cell.angle_alpha   90.00
_cell.angle_beta   90.00
_cell.angle_gamma   90.00
#
_symmetry.space_group_name_H-M   'P 1'
#
loop_
_entity.id
_entity.type
_entity.pdbx_description
1 polymer ?
#
loop_
_entity_poly.entity_id
_entity_poly.type
_entity_poly.pdbx_seq_one_letter_code
_entity_poly.pdbx_strand_id
1 'polypeptide(L)' 'MDERTTYWRPAEPKPSYDVVIVGGGGHGLSTAYYLAKNHGITDVCVVEKGWLAGGNMARNTT' A
#
# COMPACT_ATOMS: atom_id res chain seq x y z
N MET A 1 -12.58 22.73 14.32
CA MET A 1 -11.72 22.24 13.23
C MET A 1 -11.16 20.90 13.68
N ASP A 2 -12.03 19.88 13.68
CA ASP A 2 -11.73 18.53 14.15
C ASP A 2 -12.36 17.57 13.14
N GLU A 3 -11.61 17.23 12.10
CA GLU A 3 -11.88 16.09 11.20
C GLU A 3 -10.56 15.75 10.52
N ARG A 4 -9.73 14.93 11.17
CA ARG A 4 -8.50 14.39 10.54
C ARG A 4 -8.90 13.18 9.71
N THR A 5 -9.05 13.35 8.40
CA THR A 5 -9.16 12.21 7.47
C THR A 5 -7.92 11.34 7.61
N THR A 6 -8.12 10.06 7.93
CA THR A 6 -7.04 9.07 7.97
C THR A 6 -6.95 8.38 6.63
N TYR A 7 -5.76 8.38 6.01
CA TYR A 7 -5.55 7.75 4.69
C TYR A 7 -5.28 6.25 4.81
N TRP A 8 -4.63 5.82 5.89
CA TRP A 8 -4.39 4.41 6.21
C TRP A 8 -4.28 4.22 7.72
N ARG A 9 -4.51 2.99 8.19
CA ARG A 9 -4.36 2.62 9.59
C ARG A 9 -2.88 2.37 9.93
N PRO A 10 -2.42 2.70 11.15
CA PRO A 10 -1.19 2.11 11.68
C PRO A 10 -1.42 0.61 11.87
N ALA A 11 -0.50 -0.21 11.37
CA ALA A 11 -0.60 -1.67 11.42
C ALA A 11 0.78 -2.30 11.63
N GLU A 12 0.89 -3.14 12.66
CA GLU A 12 2.01 -4.07 12.77
C GLU A 12 1.83 -5.20 11.75
N PRO A 13 2.92 -5.74 11.16
CA PRO A 13 2.86 -6.88 10.27
C PRO A 13 2.30 -8.12 10.98
N LYS A 14 1.39 -8.83 10.31
CA LYS A 14 0.95 -10.18 10.72
C LYS A 14 2.08 -11.19 10.45
N PRO A 15 2.05 -12.37 11.10
CA PRO A 15 3.00 -13.45 10.82
C PRO A 15 2.94 -13.97 9.38
N SER A 16 1.79 -13.85 8.71
CA SER A 16 1.57 -14.33 7.34
C SER A 16 0.47 -13.53 6.64
N TYR A 17 0.49 -13.59 5.31
CA TYR A 17 -0.49 -13.02 4.40
C TYR A 17 -0.61 -13.93 3.17
N ASP A 18 -1.76 -13.91 2.50
CA ASP A 18 -1.91 -14.60 1.20
C ASP A 18 -0.96 -14.00 0.14
N VAL A 19 -0.75 -12.68 0.18
CA VAL A 19 0.17 -11.97 -0.73
C VAL A 19 0.98 -10.93 0.04
N VAL A 20 2.30 -10.91 -0.20
CA VAL A 20 3.21 -9.84 0.21
C VAL A 20 3.75 -9.12 -1.01
N ILE A 21 3.54 -7.80 -1.06
CA ILE A 21 4.04 -6.89 -2.09
C ILE A 21 5.21 -6.11 -1.50
N VAL A 22 6.39 -6.22 -2.11
CA VAL A 22 7.59 -5.48 -1.71
C VAL A 22 7.73 -4.22 -2.57
N GLY A 23 7.56 -3.06 -1.94
CA GLY A 23 7.61 -1.73 -2.56
C GLY A 23 6.28 -1.00 -2.48
N GLY A 24 6.24 0.08 -1.70
CA GLY A 24 5.06 0.93 -1.46
C GLY A 24 4.93 2.09 -2.43
N GLY A 25 5.38 1.93 -3.68
CA GLY A 25 5.20 2.90 -4.77
C GLY A 25 3.85 2.77 -5.47
N GLY A 26 3.62 3.56 -6.52
CA GLY A 26 2.37 3.56 -7.28
C GLY A 26 1.97 2.16 -7.76
N HIS A 27 2.89 1.41 -8.38
CA HIS A 27 2.59 0.05 -8.84
C HIS A 27 2.22 -0.89 -7.69
N GLY A 28 2.97 -0.92 -6.59
CA GLY A 28 2.68 -1.82 -5.47
C GLY A 28 1.32 -1.54 -4.83
N LEU A 29 0.98 -0.25 -4.64
CA LEU A 29 -0.31 0.17 -4.12
C LEU A 29 -1.46 -0.14 -5.09
N SER A 30 -1.28 0.11 -6.39
CA SER A 30 -2.27 -0.25 -7.41
C SER A 30 -2.47 -1.75 -7.52
N THR A 31 -1.40 -2.55 -7.41
CA THR A 31 -1.49 -4.01 -7.39
C THR A 31 -2.33 -4.48 -6.20
N ALA A 32 -2.06 -3.98 -4.99
CA ALA A 32 -2.88 -4.33 -3.81
C ALA A 32 -4.36 -3.96 -4.00
N TYR A 33 -4.62 -2.76 -4.54
CA TYR A 33 -5.96 -2.31 -4.85
C TYR A 33 -6.68 -3.27 -5.82
N TYR A 34 -6.04 -3.64 -6.93
CA TYR A 34 -6.68 -4.49 -7.94
C TYR A 34 -6.78 -5.96 -7.52
N LEU A 35 -5.86 -6.47 -6.68
CA LEU A 35 -6.02 -7.77 -6.02
C LEU A 35 -7.32 -7.81 -5.22
N ALA A 36 -7.57 -6.81 -4.39
CA ALA A 36 -8.80 -6.72 -3.61
C ALA A 36 -10.03 -6.49 -4.50
N LYS A 37 -9.95 -5.50 -5.40
CA LYS A 37 -11.11 -5.03 -6.18
C LYS A 37 -11.56 -6.00 -7.26
N ASN A 38 -10.63 -6.64 -7.96
CA ASN A 38 -10.93 -7.46 -9.14
C ASN A 38 -10.86 -8.96 -8.84
N HIS A 39 -10.07 -9.36 -7.85
CA HIS A 39 -9.80 -10.77 -7.55
C HIS A 39 -10.29 -11.23 -6.17
N GLY A 40 -10.80 -10.32 -5.34
CA GLY A 40 -11.28 -10.64 -3.99
C GLY A 40 -10.17 -11.02 -3.00
N ILE A 41 -8.90 -10.85 -3.38
CA ILE A 41 -7.75 -11.16 -2.54
C ILE A 41 -7.48 -9.96 -1.64
N THR A 42 -7.89 -10.06 -0.36
CA THR A 42 -7.89 -8.93 0.58
C THR A 42 -6.88 -9.06 1.72
N ASP A 43 -6.35 -10.25 1.99
CA ASP A 43 -5.27 -10.43 2.96
C ASP A 43 -3.89 -10.16 2.33
N VAL A 44 -3.64 -8.87 2.04
CA VAL A 44 -2.45 -8.39 1.34
C VAL A 44 -1.62 -7.48 2.25
N CYS A 45 -0.32 -7.71 2.28
CA CYS A 45 0.65 -6.81 2.91
C CYS A 45 1.44 -6.04 1.85
N VAL A 46 1.51 -4.71 1.96
CA VAL A 46 2.45 -3.90 1.18
C VAL A 46 3.52 -3.40 2.15
N VAL A 47 4.79 -3.76 1.91
CA VAL A 47 5.92 -3.33 2.72
C VAL A 47 6.79 -2.33 1.97
N GLU A 48 7.22 -1.28 2.65
CA GLU A 48 8.09 -0.23 2.14
C GLU A 48 9.24 0.01 3.11
N LYS A 49 10.46 0.19 2.57
CA LYS A 49 11.67 0.44 3.35
C LYS A 49 11.66 1.85 3.97
N GLY A 50 11.05 2.81 3.28
CA GLY A 50 11.01 4.21 3.68
C GLY A 50 9.59 4.72 3.93
N TRP A 51 9.33 5.95 3.50
CA TRP A 51 8.00 6.53 3.53
C TRP A 51 7.20 6.12 2.30
N LEU A 52 5.89 5.88 2.49
CA LEU A 52 4.99 5.39 1.46
C LEU A 52 5.01 6.31 0.23
N ALA A 53 5.06 5.73 -0.97
CA ALA A 53 5.17 6.43 -2.26
C ALA A 53 6.44 7.29 -2.46
N GLY A 54 7.47 7.17 -1.62
CA GLY A 54 8.64 8.06 -1.67
C GLY A 54 9.68 7.87 -2.77
N GLY A 55 9.51 6.83 -3.57
CA GLY A 55 10.31 6.57 -4.76
C GLY A 55 9.89 7.42 -5.96
N ASN A 56 9.94 6.83 -7.16
CA ASN A 56 9.58 7.50 -8.42
C ASN A 56 8.14 8.02 -8.44
N MET A 57 7.25 7.42 -7.64
CA MET A 57 5.85 7.88 -7.51
C MET A 57 5.75 9.34 -7.04
N ALA A 58 6.71 9.83 -6.24
CA ALA A 58 6.76 11.20 -5.77
C ALA A 58 7.65 12.13 -6.62
N ARG A 59 8.21 11.64 -7.74
CA ARG A 59 9.30 12.32 -8.47
C ARG A 59 9.14 12.33 -9.99
N ASN A 60 7.99 11.88 -10.51
CA ASN A 60 7.73 11.88 -11.94
C ASN A 60 7.27 13.26 -12.44
N THR A 61 7.51 13.52 -13.72
CA THR A 61 7.13 14.75 -14.45
C THR A 61 6.38 14.44 -15.74
N THR A 62 6.04 13.17 -15.93
CA THR A 62 5.25 12.66 -17.06
C THR A 62 3.87 12.31 -16.53
#